data_AF-A0A6F8VD80-F1
#
_entry.id   AF-A0A6F8VD80-F1
#
_cell.length_a   1.000
_cell.length_b   1.000
_cell.length_c   1.000
_cell.angle_alpha   90.00
_cell.angle_beta   90.00
_cell.angle_gamma   90.00
#
_symmetry.space_group_name_H-M   'P 1'
#
loop_
_entity.id
_entity.type
_entity.pdbx_description
1 polymer ?
#
loop_
_entity_poly.entity_id
_entity_poly.type
_entity_poly.pdbx_seq_one_letter_code
_entity_poly.pdbx_strand_id
1 'polypeptide(L)'
;MDQQDKGSVLFKYLPSGRQVAMHLTAMATLSCLLGPWLGPLLVNWINPPQAWGYVSKVGDYSLLNVLLWGFAFLMFEAFIYTGWLIRLGRKSWEIAQPKSWYN
;
A
#
# COMPACT_ATOMS: atom_id res chain seq x y z
N MET A 1 1.05 37.55 7.17
CA MET A 1 -0.09 36.93 6.47
C MET A 1 0.31 35.84 5.45
N ASP A 2 1.60 35.58 5.19
CA ASP A 2 2.04 34.66 4.12
C ASP A 2 2.16 33.16 4.46
N GLN A 3 2.19 32.77 5.74
CA GLN A 3 2.35 31.35 6.10
C GLN A 3 1.04 30.56 6.01
N GLN A 4 -0.10 31.24 6.16
CA GLN A 4 -1.42 30.61 6.14
C GLN A 4 -1.80 30.13 4.72
N ASP A 5 -1.32 30.84 3.69
CA ASP A 5 -1.60 30.51 2.29
C ASP A 5 -0.72 29.34 1.80
N LYS A 6 0.55 29.29 2.20
CA LYS A 6 1.46 28.17 1.87
C LYS A 6 1.01 26.83 2.45
N GLY A 7 0.42 26.84 3.65
CA GLY A 7 -0.22 25.65 4.21
C GLY A 7 -1.35 25.13 3.33
N SER A 8 -2.21 26.04 2.83
CA SER A 8 -3.37 25.68 1.99
C SER A 8 -2.96 24.99 0.68
N VAL A 9 -1.86 25.42 0.06
CA VAL A 9 -1.34 24.84 -1.20
C VAL A 9 -0.72 23.46 -0.96
N LEU A 10 -0.03 23.25 0.17
CA LEU A 10 0.54 21.96 0.55
C LEU A 10 -0.55 20.92 0.88
N PHE A 11 -1.62 21.35 1.57
CA PHE A 11 -2.76 20.49 1.91
C PHE A 11 -3.68 20.19 0.71
N LYS A 12 -3.57 20.94 -0.40
CA LYS A 12 -4.40 20.70 -1.60
C LYS A 12 -4.10 19.37 -2.30
N TYR A 13 -2.89 18.84 -2.12
CA TYR A 13 -2.41 17.63 -2.81
C TYR A 13 -2.30 16.41 -1.90
N LEU A 14 -2.38 16.59 -0.58
CA LEU A 14 -2.48 15.49 0.38
C LEU A 14 -3.95 15.03 0.47
N PRO A 15 -4.22 13.72 0.45
CA PRO A 15 -5.58 13.23 0.62
C PRO A 15 -6.13 13.66 1.98
N SER A 16 -7.39 14.10 2.00
CA SER A 16 -8.09 14.44 3.24
C SER A 16 -8.15 13.22 4.18
N GLY A 17 -8.27 13.45 5.50
CA GLY A 17 -8.36 12.35 6.47
C GLY A 17 -9.45 11.32 6.15
N ARG A 18 -10.58 11.77 5.56
CA ARG A 18 -11.65 10.90 5.07
C ARG A 18 -11.21 10.03 3.88
N GLN A 19 -10.45 10.58 2.94
CA GLN A 19 -9.89 9.82 1.82
C GLN A 19 -8.82 8.82 2.29
N VAL A 20 -7.99 9.19 3.27
CA VAL A 20 -7.03 8.27 3.88
C VAL A 20 -7.76 7.09 4.53
N ALA A 21 -8.83 7.33 5.28
CA ALA A 21 -9.64 6.27 5.87
C ALA A 21 -10.28 5.36 4.80
N MET A 22 -10.76 5.91 3.70
CA MET A 22 -11.27 5.14 2.56
C MET A 22 -10.18 4.28 1.92
N HIS A 23 -8.98 4.83 1.71
CA HIS A 23 -7.84 4.08 1.15
C HIS A 23 -7.40 2.95 2.08
N LEU A 24 -7.33 3.19 3.40
CA LEU A 24 -7.01 2.16 4.38
C LEU A 24 -8.06 1.03 4.40
N THR A 25 -9.34 1.38 4.29
CA THR A 25 -10.43 0.39 4.25
C THR A 25 -10.36 -0.44 2.95
N ALA A 26 -10.09 0.22 1.82
CA ALA A 26 -9.90 -0.45 0.54
C ALA A 26 -8.69 -1.40 0.58
N MET A 27 -7.57 -0.97 1.16
CA MET A 27 -6.36 -1.80 1.36
C MET A 27 -6.64 -2.99 2.26
N ALA A 28 -7.33 -2.80 3.40
CA ALA A 28 -7.72 -3.92 4.26
C ALA A 28 -8.58 -4.96 3.53
N THR A 29 -9.53 -4.48 2.72
CA THR A 29 -10.41 -5.36 1.92
C THR A 29 -9.62 -6.10 0.84
N LEU A 30 -8.76 -5.40 0.10
CA LEU A 30 -7.92 -5.98 -0.94
C LEU A 30 -6.94 -7.00 -0.35
N SER A 31 -6.27 -6.67 0.74
CA SER A 31 -5.35 -7.55 1.44
C SER A 31 -6.02 -8.82 1.97
N CYS A 32 -7.26 -8.71 2.47
CA CYS A 32 -8.05 -9.86 2.92
C CYS A 32 -8.46 -10.80 1.78
N LEU A 33 -8.66 -10.29 0.57
CA LEU A 33 -9.01 -11.08 -0.61
C LEU A 33 -7.78 -11.61 -1.36
N LEU A 34 -6.80 -10.75 -1.59
CA LEU A 34 -5.61 -11.04 -2.40
C LEU A 34 -4.55 -11.82 -1.63
N GLY A 35 -4.39 -11.58 -0.32
CA GLY A 35 -3.42 -12.32 0.50
C GLY A 35 -3.67 -13.84 0.45
N PRO A 36 -4.88 -14.32 0.75
CA PRO A 36 -5.20 -15.74 0.68
C PRO A 36 -5.22 -16.30 -0.75
N TRP A 37 -5.42 -15.46 -1.77
CA TRP A 37 -5.48 -15.89 -3.17
C TRP A 37 -4.10 -16.02 -3.81
N LEU A 38 -3.27 -14.97 -3.74
CA LEU A 38 -1.89 -14.97 -4.22
C LEU A 38 -0.99 -15.82 -3.36
N GLY A 39 -1.42 -16.08 -2.14
CA GLY A 39 -0.55 -16.65 -1.17
C GLY A 39 -0.06 -18.05 -1.52
N PRO A 40 -0.95 -19.05 -1.47
CA PRO A 40 -0.63 -20.43 -1.85
C PRO A 40 0.12 -20.54 -3.18
N LEU A 41 -0.18 -19.68 -4.16
CA LEU A 41 0.54 -19.58 -5.43
C LEU A 41 2.03 -19.27 -5.23
N LEU A 42 2.36 -18.24 -4.43
CA LEU A 42 3.75 -17.86 -4.14
C LEU A 42 4.50 -18.95 -3.37
N VAL A 43 3.88 -19.58 -2.37
CA VAL A 43 4.53 -20.67 -1.62
C VAL A 43 4.80 -21.89 -2.52
N ASN A 44 3.87 -22.23 -3.41
CA ASN A 44 4.07 -23.30 -4.38
C ASN A 44 5.17 -22.97 -5.40
N TRP A 45 5.35 -21.69 -5.74
CA TRP A 45 6.38 -21.25 -6.67
C TRP A 45 7.78 -21.24 -6.03
N ILE A 46 7.88 -20.87 -4.76
CA ILE A 46 9.13 -20.85 -4.00
C ILE A 46 9.56 -22.26 -3.58
N ASN A 47 8.62 -23.15 -3.28
CA ASN A 47 8.93 -24.52 -2.81
C ASN A 47 8.27 -25.63 -3.67
N PRO A 48 8.71 -25.76 -4.94
CA PRO A 48 8.12 -26.71 -5.89
C PRO A 48 8.19 -28.20 -5.47
N PRO A 49 9.25 -28.76 -4.86
CA PRO A 49 9.29 -30.20 -4.59
C PRO A 49 8.23 -30.68 -3.57
N GLN A 50 7.71 -29.80 -2.70
CA GLN A 50 6.62 -30.15 -1.77
C GLN A 50 5.22 -30.09 -2.43
N ALA A 51 5.05 -29.32 -3.51
CA ALA A 51 3.75 -29.14 -4.17
C ALA A 51 3.49 -30.18 -5.29
N TRP A 52 4.54 -30.77 -5.85
CA TRP A 52 4.46 -31.73 -6.97
C TRP A 52 4.59 -33.19 -6.53
N GLY A 53 4.94 -33.43 -5.25
CA GLY A 53 4.87 -34.75 -4.62
C GLY A 53 3.42 -35.08 -4.25
N TYR A 54 2.77 -35.87 -5.09
CA TYR A 54 1.53 -36.68 -4.93
C TYR A 54 0.69 -36.66 -3.62
N VAL A 55 0.50 -35.55 -2.89
CA VAL A 55 -0.54 -35.40 -1.84
C VAL A 55 -0.96 -33.93 -1.67
N SER A 56 -1.76 -33.43 -2.61
CA SER A 56 -2.93 -32.55 -2.39
C SER A 56 -3.02 -31.60 -1.17
N LYS A 57 -2.04 -30.73 -0.89
CA LYS A 57 -2.28 -29.52 -0.07
C LYS A 57 -1.59 -28.31 -0.67
N VAL A 58 -2.29 -27.66 -1.60
CA VAL A 58 -1.96 -26.34 -2.16
C VAL A 58 -2.00 -25.32 -1.01
N GLY A 59 -0.89 -25.13 -0.29
CA GLY A 59 -0.84 -24.22 0.86
C GLY A 59 -1.67 -24.69 2.07
N ASP A 60 -1.15 -24.54 3.28
CA ASP A 60 -1.95 -24.72 4.47
C ASP A 60 -2.88 -23.49 4.63
N TYR A 61 -4.16 -23.64 4.27
CA TYR A 61 -5.20 -22.61 4.45
C TYR A 61 -5.70 -22.50 5.90
N SER A 62 -4.90 -22.93 6.88
CA SER A 62 -5.20 -22.66 8.28
C SER A 62 -5.49 -21.16 8.49
N LEU A 63 -6.43 -20.86 9.39
CA LEU A 63 -6.89 -19.49 9.65
C LEU A 63 -5.72 -18.56 10.00
N LEU A 64 -4.71 -19.09 10.68
CA LEU A 64 -3.47 -18.39 11.01
C LEU A 64 -2.63 -18.05 9.76
N ASN A 65 -2.50 -18.97 8.81
CA ASN A 65 -1.85 -18.68 7.54
C ASN A 65 -2.67 -17.66 6.74
N VAL A 66 -3.95 -17.87 6.51
CA VAL A 66 -4.80 -16.89 5.79
C VAL A 66 -4.64 -15.47 6.35
N LEU A 67 -4.58 -15.32 7.68
CA LEU A 67 -4.28 -14.05 8.34
C LEU A 67 -2.86 -13.54 8.09
N LEU A 68 -1.82 -14.38 8.21
CA LEU A 68 -0.43 -14.01 7.92
C LEU A 68 -0.25 -13.49 6.50
N TRP A 69 -0.87 -14.15 5.53
CA TRP A 69 -0.81 -13.75 4.12
C TRP A 69 -1.54 -12.42 3.89
N GLY A 70 -2.71 -12.24 4.50
CA GLY A 70 -3.41 -10.96 4.50
C GLY A 70 -2.60 -9.83 5.15
N PHE A 71 -1.96 -10.08 6.29
CA PHE A 71 -1.10 -9.11 6.97
C PHE A 71 0.15 -8.75 6.16
N ALA A 72 0.79 -9.75 5.54
CA ALA A 72 1.95 -9.53 4.69
C ALA A 72 1.58 -8.65 3.49
N PHE A 73 0.42 -8.90 2.87
CA PHE A 73 -0.09 -8.08 1.77
C PHE A 73 -0.43 -6.66 2.23
N LEU A 74 -1.06 -6.52 3.40
CA LEU A 74 -1.38 -5.23 4.01
C LEU A 74 -0.13 -4.39 4.28
N MET A 75 0.93 -5.02 4.80
CA MET A 75 2.22 -4.36 5.01
C MET A 75 2.83 -3.87 3.69
N PHE A 76 2.74 -4.67 2.64
CA PHE A 76 3.22 -4.29 1.31
C PHE A 76 2.42 -3.13 0.72
N GLU A 77 1.09 -3.17 0.81
CA GLU A 77 0.21 -2.07 0.37
C GLU A 77 0.49 -0.79 1.16
N ALA A 78 0.64 -0.88 2.48
CA ALA A 78 0.98 0.25 3.34
C ALA A 78 2.33 0.87 2.97
N PHE A 79 3.32 0.05 2.61
CA PHE A 79 4.61 0.54 2.14
C PHE A 79 4.49 1.32 0.82
N ILE A 80 3.78 0.77 -0.17
CA ILE A 80 3.52 1.46 -1.45
C ILE A 80 2.75 2.76 -1.22
N TYR A 81 1.73 2.73 -0.37
CA TYR A 81 0.93 3.89 -0.03
C TYR A 81 1.75 5.02 0.58
N THR A 82 2.64 4.67 1.52
CA THR A 82 3.54 5.62 2.16
C THR A 82 4.51 6.23 1.14
N GLY A 83 5.08 5.41 0.25
CA GLY A 83 5.91 5.90 -0.85
C GLY A 83 5.16 6.85 -1.80
N TRP A 84 3.90 6.55 -2.10
CA TRP A 84 3.03 7.41 -2.90
C TRP A 84 2.73 8.74 -2.20
N LEU A 85 2.45 8.73 -0.90
CA LEU A 85 2.27 9.94 -0.10
C LEU A 85 3.53 10.81 -0.06
N ILE A 86 4.72 10.23 0.09
CA ILE A 86 5.99 10.97 0.04
C ILE A 86 6.18 11.62 -1.34
N ARG A 87 5.88 10.90 -2.42
CA ARG A 87 5.96 11.44 -3.78
C ARG A 87 4.99 12.60 -4.01
N LEU A 88 3.76 12.50 -3.48
CA LEU A 88 2.80 13.61 -3.50
C LEU A 88 3.30 14.79 -2.70
N GLY A 89 3.82 14.57 -1.49
CA GLY A 89 4.41 15.61 -0.65
C GLY A 89 5.56 16.34 -1.37
N ARG A 90 6.47 15.61 -2.02
CA ARG A 90 7.54 16.20 -2.85
C ARG A 90 7.00 17.04 -4.00
N LYS A 91 6.03 16.53 -4.75
CA LYS A 91 5.41 17.26 -5.86
C LYS A 91 4.70 18.53 -5.37
N SER A 92 4.06 18.46 -4.20
CA SER A 92 3.41 19.60 -3.56
C SER A 92 4.42 20.66 -3.14
N TRP A 93 5.56 20.23 -2.60
CA TRP A 93 6.66 21.10 -2.22
C TRP A 93 7.27 21.83 -3.43
N GLU A 94 7.52 21.11 -4.52
CA GLU A 94 8.07 21.69 -5.78
C GLU A 94 7.15 22.76 -6.38
N ILE A 95 5.83 22.58 -6.31
CA ILE A 95 4.83 23.54 -6.81
C ILE A 95 4.67 24.74 -5.87
N ALA A 96 4.80 24.52 -4.56
CA ALA A 96 4.72 25.58 -3.54
C ALA A 96 6.00 26.43 -3.44
N GLN A 97 7.11 25.99 -4.04
CA GLN A 97 8.28 26.85 -4.16
C GLN A 97 7.97 28.01 -5.11
N PRO A 98 8.18 29.27 -4.67
CA PRO A 98 8.04 30.40 -5.58
C PRO A 98 9.02 30.18 -6.74
N LYS A 99 8.54 30.29 -7.99
CA LYS A 99 9.43 30.42 -9.14
C LYS A 99 10.45 31.51 -8.78
N SER A 100 11.72 31.14 -8.69
CA SER A 100 12.77 32.13 -8.46
C SER A 100 12.61 33.22 -9.51
N TRP A 101 12.80 34.46 -9.08
CA TRP A 101 12.60 35.70 -9.85
C TRP A 101 13.50 35.85 -11.10
N TYR A 102 14.17 34.77 -11.52
CA TYR A 102 15.16 34.70 -12.59
C TYR A 102 14.65 33.88 -13.79
N ASN A 103 13.43 34.14 -14.26
CA ASN A 103 12.96 33.82 -15.61
C ASN A 103 11.81 34.75 -16.02
#